data_AF-A0A2P8WI96-F1
#
_entry.id   AF-A0A2P8WI96-F1
#
_cell.length_a   1.000
_cell.length_b   1.000
_cell.length_c   1.000
_cell.angle_alpha   90.00
_cell.angle_beta   90.00
_cell.angle_gamma   90.00
#
_symmetry.space_group_name_H-M   'P 1'
#
loop_
_entity.id
_entity.type
_entity.pdbx_description
1 polymer ?
#
loop_
_entity_poly.entity_id
_entity_poly.type
_entity_poly.pdbx_seq_one_letter_code
_entity_poly.pdbx_strand_id
1 'polypeptide(L)'
;MAKIRGIWQQWRRQGFWKLLLAALWLLAVSSATGFDLRLVRFWERQFQTLFFEMRGPVLAPDDIVILAIDNESLNQAEHYFSDPEQYAELAPIQQFPWERRAYAIAIERLLEAGAKAVAIDLLLISPSTYGPEDDQALAAVLE
;
A
#
# COMPACT_ATOMS: atom_id res chain seq x y z
N MET A 1 67.79 14.36 6.45
CA MET A 1 66.61 13.87 7.22
C MET A 1 65.38 14.80 7.19
N ALA A 2 65.49 16.10 6.86
CA ALA A 2 64.34 17.03 6.84
C ALA A 2 63.31 16.76 5.71
N LYS A 3 63.74 16.32 4.51
CA LYS A 3 62.85 16.06 3.36
C LYS A 3 61.83 14.92 3.61
N ILE A 4 62.20 13.91 4.39
CA ILE A 4 61.35 12.74 4.65
C ILE A 4 60.18 13.13 5.57
N ARG A 5 60.41 13.98 6.59
CA ARG A 5 59.34 14.45 7.49
C ARG A 5 58.27 15.29 6.77
N GLY A 6 58.64 16.08 5.76
CA GLY A 6 57.71 16.89 4.98
C GLY A 6 56.74 16.05 4.13
N ILE A 7 57.22 14.94 3.55
CA ILE A 7 56.40 14.01 2.76
C ILE A 7 55.36 13.34 3.67
N TRP A 8 55.76 12.87 4.86
CA TRP A 8 54.84 12.25 5.83
C TRP A 8 53.76 13.23 6.35
N GLN A 9 54.11 14.50 6.57
CA GLN A 9 53.12 15.53 6.94
C GLN A 9 52.15 15.84 5.79
N GLN A 10 52.64 15.89 4.56
CA GLN A 10 51.82 16.15 3.38
C GLN A 10 50.85 15.00 3.09
N TRP A 11 51.30 13.74 3.22
CA TRP A 11 50.45 12.54 3.11
C TRP A 11 49.38 12.49 4.21
N ARG A 12 49.73 12.79 5.46
CA ARG A 12 48.78 12.83 6.58
C ARG A 12 47.74 13.93 6.41
N ARG A 13 48.16 15.10 5.91
CA ARG A 13 47.25 16.22 5.60
C ARG A 13 46.30 15.86 4.46
N GLN A 14 46.77 15.23 3.39
CA GLN A 14 45.90 14.80 2.29
C GLN A 14 44.90 13.71 2.71
N GLY A 15 45.32 12.74 3.53
CA GLY A 15 44.42 11.74 4.10
C GLY A 15 43.33 12.35 4.96
N PHE A 16 43.68 13.34 5.79
CA PHE A 16 42.72 14.07 6.63
C PHE A 16 41.65 14.81 5.80
N TRP A 17 42.04 15.50 4.73
CA TRP A 17 41.07 16.18 3.85
C TRP A 17 40.15 15.20 3.12
N LYS A 18 40.66 14.04 2.69
CA LYS A 18 39.83 12.98 2.09
C LYS A 18 38.79 12.46 3.09
N LEU A 19 39.18 12.23 4.34
CA LEU A 19 38.27 11.78 5.41
C LEU A 19 37.23 12.84 5.76
N LEU A 20 37.62 14.11 5.84
CA LEU A 20 36.68 15.22 6.07
C LEU A 20 35.66 15.35 4.94
N LEU A 21 36.10 15.25 3.68
CA LEU A 21 35.19 15.26 2.54
C LEU A 21 34.22 14.08 2.57
N ALA A 22 34.71 12.87 2.86
CA ALA A 22 33.87 11.70 3.00
C ALA A 22 32.83 11.86 4.12
N ALA A 23 33.24 12.38 5.28
CA ALA A 23 32.34 12.65 6.41
C ALA A 23 31.29 13.72 6.06
N LEU A 24 31.69 14.79 5.38
CA LEU A 24 30.78 15.84 4.93
C LEU A 24 29.76 15.30 3.92
N TRP A 25 30.20 14.47 2.97
CA TRP A 25 29.32 13.82 2.00
C TRP A 25 28.33 12.88 2.70
N LEU A 26 28.79 12.07 3.64
CA LEU A 26 27.92 11.18 4.42
C LEU A 26 26.88 11.95 5.22
N LEU A 27 27.26 13.08 5.84
CA LEU A 27 26.33 13.95 6.54
C LEU A 27 25.32 14.58 5.57
N ALA A 28 25.78 15.10 4.44
CA ALA A 28 24.90 15.72 3.44
C ALA A 28 23.88 14.74 2.88
N VAL A 29 24.30 13.51 2.54
CA VAL A 29 23.41 12.45 2.05
C VAL A 29 22.44 12.02 3.15
N SER A 30 22.95 11.74 4.36
CA SER A 30 22.10 11.35 5.50
C SER A 30 21.04 12.41 5.82
N SER A 31 21.41 13.69 5.80
CA SER A 31 20.47 14.79 5.98
C SER A 31 19.48 14.90 4.81
N ALA A 32 19.94 14.79 3.57
CA ALA A 32 19.07 14.87 2.39
C ALA A 32 18.00 13.77 2.38
N THR A 33 18.37 12.55 2.79
CA THR A 33 17.45 11.43 2.97
C THR A 33 16.55 11.64 4.19
N GLY A 34 17.11 12.05 5.33
CA GLY A 34 16.34 12.25 6.57
C GLY A 34 15.31 13.37 6.50
N PHE A 35 15.58 14.44 5.75
CA PHE A 35 14.63 15.53 5.48
C PHE A 35 13.73 15.27 4.28
N ASP A 36 13.82 14.09 3.67
CA ASP A 36 12.99 13.68 2.55
C ASP A 36 12.97 14.74 1.43
N LEU A 37 14.16 15.15 0.98
CA LEU A 37 14.27 16.19 -0.03
C LEU A 37 13.67 15.73 -1.36
N ARG A 38 13.03 16.67 -2.09
CA ARG A 38 12.34 16.39 -3.36
C ARG A 38 13.19 15.63 -4.38
N LEU A 39 14.48 15.96 -4.46
CA LEU A 39 15.42 15.33 -5.40
C LEU A 39 15.68 13.86 -5.03
N VAL A 40 15.77 13.54 -3.73
CA VAL A 40 15.97 12.16 -3.26
C VAL A 40 14.75 11.31 -3.61
N ARG A 41 13.54 11.79 -3.29
CA ARG A 41 12.29 11.10 -3.67
C ARG A 41 12.16 10.90 -5.18
N PHE A 42 12.56 11.89 -5.97
CA PHE A 42 12.52 11.78 -7.43
C PHE A 42 13.40 10.62 -7.89
N TRP A 43 14.67 10.60 -7.49
CA TRP A 43 15.59 9.53 -7.85
C TRP A 43 15.15 8.17 -7.33
N GLU A 44 14.64 8.09 -6.10
CA GLU A 44 14.10 6.85 -5.54
C GLU A 44 12.99 6.26 -6.42
N ARG A 45 11.99 7.07 -6.80
CA ARG A 45 10.90 6.61 -7.68
C ARG A 45 11.40 6.18 -9.05
N GLN A 46 12.39 6.89 -9.61
CA GLN A 46 13.01 6.50 -10.88
C GLN A 46 13.73 5.14 -10.76
N PHE A 47 14.49 4.93 -9.68
CA PHE A 47 15.12 3.63 -9.45
C PHE A 47 14.10 2.52 -9.24
N GLN A 48 13.04 2.74 -8.45
CA GLN A 48 11.97 1.74 -8.28
C GLN A 48 11.33 1.37 -9.61
N THR A 49 11.02 2.36 -10.45
CA THR A 49 10.46 2.15 -11.80
C THR A 49 11.42 1.32 -12.66
N LEU A 50 12.69 1.71 -12.71
CA LEU A 50 13.72 0.97 -13.45
C LEU A 50 13.84 -0.48 -12.95
N PHE A 51 13.77 -0.72 -11.64
CA PHE A 51 13.79 -2.08 -11.07
C PHE A 51 12.59 -2.91 -11.55
N PHE A 52 11.38 -2.33 -11.59
CA PHE A 52 10.20 -3.04 -12.11
C PHE A 52 10.30 -3.32 -13.61
N GLU A 53 10.80 -2.36 -14.39
CA GLU A 53 11.02 -2.54 -15.83
C GLU A 53 12.08 -3.61 -16.12
N MET A 54 13.20 -3.59 -15.39
CA MET A 54 14.27 -4.60 -15.53
C MET A 54 13.83 -5.99 -15.07
N ARG A 55 13.01 -6.09 -14.02
CA ARG A 55 12.39 -7.36 -13.58
C ARG A 55 11.52 -7.95 -14.69
N GLY A 56 10.89 -7.10 -15.51
CA GLY A 56 9.98 -7.50 -16.56
C GLY A 56 8.59 -7.90 -16.05
N PRO A 57 7.69 -8.28 -16.97
CA PRO A 57 6.32 -8.65 -16.62
C PRO A 57 6.30 -9.92 -15.76
N VAL A 58 5.46 -9.91 -14.74
CA VAL A 58 5.20 -11.05 -13.85
C VAL A 58 3.76 -11.46 -14.10
N LEU A 59 3.55 -12.74 -14.43
CA LEU A 59 2.19 -13.25 -14.58
C LEU A 59 1.48 -13.18 -13.24
N ALA A 60 0.21 -12.75 -13.28
CA ALA A 60 -0.65 -12.82 -12.12
C ALA A 60 -0.80 -14.31 -11.73
N PRO A 61 -0.78 -14.64 -10.43
CA PRO A 61 -1.09 -16.00 -10.00
C PRO A 61 -2.50 -16.39 -10.44
N ASP A 62 -2.66 -17.60 -10.98
CA ASP A 62 -3.96 -18.10 -11.47
C ASP A 62 -4.95 -18.42 -10.33
N ASP A 63 -4.49 -18.41 -9.08
CA ASP A 63 -5.24 -18.74 -7.87
C ASP A 63 -5.68 -17.51 -7.05
N ILE A 64 -5.44 -16.31 -7.57
CA ILE A 64 -5.90 -15.06 -6.96
C ILE A 64 -7.05 -14.48 -7.79
N VAL A 65 -8.20 -14.31 -7.14
CA VAL A 65 -9.38 -13.66 -7.71
C VAL A 65 -9.55 -12.29 -7.07
N ILE A 66 -9.69 -11.25 -7.91
CA ILE A 66 -10.01 -9.89 -7.46
C ILE A 66 -11.50 -9.68 -7.65
N LEU A 67 -12.25 -9.61 -6.54
CA LEU A 67 -13.63 -9.15 -6.54
C LEU A 67 -13.62 -7.62 -6.43
N ALA A 68 -13.82 -6.93 -7.56
CA ALA A 68 -13.80 -5.48 -7.61
C ALA A 68 -15.16 -4.86 -7.30
N ILE A 69 -15.15 -3.66 -6.71
CA ILE A 69 -16.31 -2.77 -6.68
C ILE A 69 -16.20 -1.85 -7.89
N ASP A 70 -17.06 -2.07 -8.87
CA ASP A 70 -17.09 -1.31 -10.13
C ASP A 70 -18.45 -0.64 -10.35
N ASN A 71 -18.61 -0.01 -11.51
CA ASN A 71 -19.85 0.69 -11.85
C ASN A 71 -21.05 -0.24 -11.93
N GLU A 72 -20.86 -1.48 -12.39
CA GLU A 72 -21.92 -2.49 -12.41
C GLU A 72 -22.34 -2.88 -10.99
N SER A 73 -21.38 -3.05 -10.10
CA SER A 73 -21.62 -3.36 -8.68
C SER A 73 -22.40 -2.24 -8.00
N LEU A 74 -22.07 -0.97 -8.27
CA LEU A 74 -22.74 0.19 -7.70
C LEU A 74 -24.19 0.36 -8.21
N ASN A 75 -24.48 -0.09 -9.43
CA ASN A 75 -25.81 -0.01 -10.03
C ASN A 75 -26.73 -1.18 -9.63
N GLN A 76 -26.21 -2.23 -8.96
CA GLN A 76 -27.03 -3.39 -8.54
C GLN A 76 -28.21 -3.00 -7.64
N ALA A 77 -28.11 -1.88 -6.92
CA ALA A 77 -29.20 -1.34 -6.11
C ALA A 77 -30.50 -1.10 -6.90
N GLU A 78 -30.41 -0.83 -8.21
CA GLU A 78 -31.59 -0.65 -9.07
C GLU A 78 -32.48 -1.91 -9.11
N HIS A 79 -31.87 -3.10 -9.07
CA HIS A 79 -32.62 -4.35 -9.03
C HIS A 79 -33.41 -4.48 -7.72
N TYR A 80 -32.80 -4.13 -6.59
CA TYR A 80 -33.49 -4.09 -5.29
C TYR A 80 -34.70 -3.16 -5.30
N PHE A 81 -34.58 -1.96 -5.88
CA PHE A 81 -35.70 -1.02 -5.96
C PHE A 81 -36.81 -1.47 -6.92
N SER A 82 -36.49 -2.31 -7.91
CA SER A 82 -37.47 -2.84 -8.86
C SER A 82 -38.36 -3.92 -8.25
N ASP A 83 -37.78 -4.82 -7.45
CA ASP A 83 -38.49 -5.88 -6.74
C ASP A 83 -37.73 -6.25 -5.44
N PRO A 84 -38.08 -5.61 -4.32
CA PRO A 84 -37.40 -5.84 -3.03
C PRO A 84 -37.56 -7.27 -2.49
N GLU A 85 -38.64 -7.97 -2.83
CA GLU A 85 -38.87 -9.34 -2.35
C GLU A 85 -37.99 -10.33 -3.14
N GLN A 86 -37.88 -10.14 -4.45
CA GLN A 86 -37.05 -10.98 -5.30
C GLN A 86 -35.55 -10.79 -5.04
N TYR A 87 -35.11 -9.56 -4.76
CA TYR A 87 -33.70 -9.20 -4.61
C TYR A 87 -33.32 -8.80 -3.18
N ALA A 88 -33.94 -9.42 -2.18
CA ALA A 88 -33.74 -9.09 -0.77
C ALA A 88 -32.25 -9.15 -0.33
N GLU A 89 -31.44 -9.97 -0.99
CA GLU A 89 -29.99 -10.10 -0.75
C GLU A 89 -29.20 -8.84 -1.13
N LEU A 90 -29.76 -7.96 -1.96
CA LEU A 90 -29.12 -6.70 -2.38
C LEU A 90 -29.41 -5.55 -1.41
N ALA A 91 -30.28 -5.75 -0.41
CA ALA A 91 -30.61 -4.72 0.57
C ALA A 91 -29.36 -4.08 1.24
N PRO A 92 -28.31 -4.83 1.64
CA PRO A 92 -27.11 -4.25 2.25
C PRO A 92 -26.28 -3.35 1.32
N ILE A 93 -26.48 -3.46 0.00
CA ILE A 93 -25.75 -2.68 -1.01
C ILE A 93 -26.62 -1.66 -1.74
N GLN A 94 -27.82 -1.38 -1.22
CA GLN A 94 -28.79 -0.47 -1.84
C GLN A 94 -28.30 0.99 -1.99
N GLN A 95 -27.34 1.42 -1.17
CA GLN A 95 -26.80 2.78 -1.19
C GLN A 95 -25.33 2.77 -0.81
N PHE A 96 -24.50 3.46 -1.58
CA PHE A 96 -23.10 3.66 -1.24
C PHE A 96 -22.92 4.85 -0.26
N PRO A 97 -22.03 4.76 0.75
CA PRO A 97 -21.24 3.59 1.16
C PRO A 97 -22.11 2.44 1.69
N TRP A 98 -21.82 1.20 1.28
CA TRP A 98 -22.60 0.02 1.66
C TRP A 98 -22.51 -0.32 3.15
N GLU A 99 -23.51 -1.05 3.65
CA GLU A 99 -23.49 -1.66 4.98
C GLU A 99 -22.25 -2.55 5.14
N ARG A 100 -21.63 -2.55 6.32
CA ARG A 100 -20.46 -3.38 6.62
C ARG A 100 -20.79 -4.87 6.57
N ARG A 101 -22.03 -5.22 6.93
CA ARG A 101 -22.59 -6.56 6.73
C ARG A 101 -22.55 -7.03 5.27
N ALA A 102 -22.59 -6.14 4.28
CA ALA A 102 -22.45 -6.54 2.87
C ALA A 102 -21.09 -7.20 2.60
N TYR A 103 -20.02 -6.63 3.14
CA TYR A 103 -18.68 -7.20 3.02
C TYR A 103 -18.54 -8.49 3.82
N ALA A 104 -19.21 -8.60 4.97
CA ALA A 104 -19.25 -9.83 5.75
C ALA A 104 -19.86 -10.98 4.95
N ILE A 105 -21.04 -10.74 4.34
CA ILE A 105 -21.71 -11.71 3.46
C ILE A 105 -20.81 -12.11 2.29
N ALA A 106 -20.10 -11.15 1.68
CA ALA A 106 -19.18 -11.44 0.59
C ALA A 106 -18.01 -12.34 1.03
N ILE A 107 -17.39 -12.06 2.19
CA ILE A 107 -16.33 -12.91 2.75
C ILE A 107 -16.85 -14.33 2.97
N GLU A 108 -17.97 -14.49 3.67
CA GLU A 108 -18.53 -15.79 3.99
C GLU A 108 -18.81 -16.60 2.72
N ARG A 109 -19.46 -15.99 1.72
CA ARG A 109 -19.74 -16.65 0.43
C ARG A 109 -18.47 -17.05 -0.31
N LEU A 110 -17.42 -16.24 -0.27
CA LEU A 110 -16.13 -16.57 -0.90
C LEU A 110 -15.46 -17.75 -0.19
N LEU A 111 -15.48 -17.77 1.14
CA LEU A 111 -14.94 -18.87 1.94
C LEU A 111 -15.74 -20.17 1.71
N GLU A 112 -17.07 -20.09 1.70
CA GLU A 112 -17.96 -21.21 1.38
C GLU A 112 -17.73 -21.75 -0.03
N ALA A 113 -17.44 -20.87 -1.00
CA ALA A 113 -17.08 -21.24 -2.36
C ALA A 113 -15.67 -21.85 -2.50
N GLY A 114 -14.90 -21.93 -1.41
CA GLY A 114 -13.59 -22.60 -1.38
C GLY A 114 -12.39 -21.67 -1.42
N ALA A 115 -12.57 -20.35 -1.24
CA ALA A 115 -11.43 -19.45 -1.06
C ALA A 115 -10.64 -19.85 0.19
N LYS A 116 -9.31 -20.00 0.05
CA LYS A 116 -8.42 -20.36 1.17
C LYS A 116 -8.22 -19.22 2.16
N ALA A 117 -8.35 -17.99 1.67
CA ALA A 117 -8.25 -16.75 2.43
C ALA A 117 -8.94 -15.64 1.63
N VAL A 118 -9.43 -14.62 2.33
CA VAL A 118 -9.99 -13.40 1.75
C VAL A 118 -9.25 -12.21 2.35
N ALA A 119 -8.77 -11.31 1.50
CA ALA A 119 -8.17 -10.05 1.92
C ALA A 119 -9.06 -8.90 1.48
N ILE A 120 -9.29 -7.93 2.37
CA ILE A 120 -10.09 -6.74 2.09
C ILE A 120 -9.16 -5.54 1.90
N ASP A 121 -9.33 -4.85 0.77
CA ASP A 121 -8.73 -3.54 0.50
C ASP A 121 -9.84 -2.47 0.50
N LEU A 122 -10.26 -2.06 1.70
CA LEU A 122 -11.29 -1.04 1.92
C LEU A 122 -10.87 -0.07 3.01
N LEU A 123 -11.09 1.22 2.76
CA LEU A 123 -10.84 2.28 3.73
C LEU A 123 -12.09 2.56 4.57
N LEU A 124 -12.08 2.10 5.81
CA LEU A 124 -13.18 2.24 6.78
C LEU A 124 -12.86 3.36 7.78
N ILE A 125 -12.90 4.60 7.32
CA ILE A 125 -12.36 5.78 8.04
C ILE A 125 -13.24 6.30 9.18
N SER A 126 -14.49 5.86 9.27
CA SER A 126 -15.45 6.25 10.30
C SER A 126 -16.30 5.06 10.75
N PRO A 127 -16.94 5.15 11.93
CA PRO A 127 -17.98 4.21 12.32
C PRO A 127 -19.06 4.09 11.24
N SER A 128 -19.72 2.94 11.17
CA SER A 128 -20.83 2.73 10.25
C SER A 128 -21.97 3.70 10.53
N THR A 129 -22.56 4.25 9.46
CA THR A 129 -23.78 5.05 9.52
C THR A 129 -25.02 4.22 9.87
N TYR A 130 -24.91 2.89 9.79
CA TYR A 130 -25.97 1.93 10.09
C TYR A 130 -25.94 1.44 11.55
N GLY A 131 -25.04 1.99 12.36
CA GLY A 131 -24.92 1.68 13.78
C GLY A 131 -23.82 0.68 14.11
N PRO A 132 -23.53 0.48 15.41
CA PRO A 132 -22.40 -0.34 15.85
C PRO A 132 -22.56 -1.84 15.55
N GLU A 133 -23.79 -2.34 15.43
CA GLU A 133 -24.06 -3.74 15.07
C GLU A 133 -23.57 -4.08 13.66
N ASP A 134 -23.60 -3.10 12.74
CA ASP A 134 -23.11 -3.26 11.38
C ASP A 134 -21.57 -3.40 11.37
N ASP A 135 -20.85 -2.54 12.11
CA ASP A 135 -19.40 -2.70 12.28
C ASP A 135 -19.04 -4.04 12.94
N GLN A 136 -19.84 -4.51 13.91
CA GLN A 136 -19.65 -5.82 14.54
C GLN A 136 -19.85 -6.98 13.57
N ALA A 137 -20.81 -6.88 12.65
CA ALA A 137 -21.06 -7.93 11.65
C ALA A 137 -19.82 -8.17 10.77
N LEU A 138 -19.11 -7.12 10.37
CA LEU A 138 -17.86 -7.27 9.62
C LEU A 138 -16.71 -7.75 10.52
N ALA A 139 -16.61 -7.24 11.75
CA ALA A 139 -15.56 -7.67 12.66
C ALA A 139 -15.61 -9.18 12.94
N ALA A 140 -16.82 -9.73 13.11
CA ALA A 140 -17.03 -11.15 13.43
C ALA A 140 -16.49 -12.14 12.39
N VAL A 141 -16.36 -11.73 11.12
CA VAL A 141 -15.86 -12.60 10.03
C VAL A 141 -14.38 -12.38 9.70
N LEU A 142 -13.74 -11.39 10.35
CA LEU A 142 -12.32 -11.09 10.17
C LEU A 142 -11.42 -11.72 11.24
N GLU A 143 -12.01 -12.19 12.36
CA GLU A 143 -11.33 -12.90 13.47
C GLU A 143 -11.10 -14.39 13.15
#